data_AF-A0A1I0DIR8-F1
#
_entry.id   AF-A0A1I0DIR8-F1
#
_cell.length_a   1.000
_cell.length_b   1.000
_cell.length_c   1.000
_cell.angle_alpha   90.00
_cell.angle_beta   90.00
_cell.angle_gamma   90.00
#
_symmetry.space_group_name_H-M   'P 1'
#
loop_
_entity.id
_entity.type
_entity.pdbx_description
1 polymer ?
#
loop_
_entity_poly.entity_id
_entity_poly.type
_entity_poly.pdbx_seq_one_letter_code
_entity_poly.pdbx_strand_id
1 'polypeptide(L)'
;MTDRLDVIEAGQSGRRRRIGLAVLLVAVLVPVIGLIVSRRPPPAAPPPAPEPIRSLTRIDSPPNMLRVTPVTKGGEAVVDVVFPDGRRASVRYPAALDLAGMGVRPFQGMWIDGIYRQVTAPYNGEIEITQGGEPIREYAPNVTLWPQQAGSGGRGQVLLFAFGKWRLALYDMGDGLTFEQRLAVARRLRGEETEDGYLVLSGGGPVRLAEPGEKARGEPVGPQLWFGGGGRAMVALVPTPHCGKKDPVPFVISGRGRPARAVCRGGVQIAVTGPDDYREQALRGIRVTFKD
;
A
#
# COMPACT_ATOMS: atom_id res chain seq x y z
N MET A 1 -63.54 -54.00 72.64
CA MET A 1 -62.44 -53.10 73.03
C MET A 1 -62.13 -52.24 71.82
N THR A 2 -62.81 -51.09 71.72
CA THR A 2 -62.35 -49.72 72.08
C THR A 2 -61.44 -49.17 70.97
N ASP A 3 -61.66 -48.02 70.35
CA ASP A 3 -62.27 -46.80 70.88
C ASP A 3 -62.90 -45.89 69.82
N ARG A 4 -63.75 -45.00 70.32
CA ARG A 4 -64.58 -44.01 69.63
C ARG A 4 -63.98 -42.61 69.85
N LEU A 5 -64.49 -41.63 69.09
CA LEU A 5 -64.43 -40.16 69.28
C LEU A 5 -63.15 -39.48 68.72
N ASP A 6 -63.16 -38.28 68.15
CA ASP A 6 -64.21 -37.34 67.77
C ASP A 6 -63.57 -36.31 66.82
N VAL A 7 -64.35 -35.92 65.81
CA VAL A 7 -64.68 -34.54 65.42
C VAL A 7 -63.63 -33.44 65.66
N ILE A 8 -63.17 -32.82 64.56
CA ILE A 8 -63.07 -31.35 64.50
C ILE A 8 -63.79 -30.88 63.22
N GLU A 9 -65.03 -30.46 63.40
CA GLU A 9 -65.62 -29.40 62.59
C GLU A 9 -64.82 -28.12 62.82
N ALA A 10 -64.16 -27.62 61.78
CA ALA A 10 -63.66 -26.24 61.73
C ALA A 10 -64.14 -25.62 60.43
N GLY A 11 -65.34 -25.03 60.50
CA GLY A 11 -65.84 -24.14 59.48
C GLY A 11 -64.90 -22.95 59.27
N GLN A 12 -64.71 -22.59 58.01
CA GLN A 12 -64.74 -21.20 57.52
C GLN A 12 -64.77 -21.24 55.99
N SER A 13 -65.93 -21.67 55.49
CA SER A 13 -66.39 -21.53 54.12
C SER A 13 -66.50 -20.05 53.74
N GLY A 14 -65.71 -19.59 52.76
CA GLY A 14 -66.05 -18.38 52.00
C GLY A 14 -64.88 -17.56 51.48
N ARG A 15 -63.84 -17.31 52.29
CA ARG A 15 -62.80 -16.31 51.94
C ARG A 15 -61.60 -16.90 51.21
N ARG A 16 -61.11 -18.09 51.59
CA ARG A 16 -59.95 -18.75 50.96
C ARG A 16 -60.24 -19.25 49.53
N ARG A 17 -61.48 -19.68 49.26
CA ARG A 17 -61.88 -20.17 47.92
C ARG A 17 -61.91 -19.04 46.87
N ARG A 18 -62.27 -17.81 47.28
CA ARG A 18 -62.25 -16.63 46.40
C ARG A 18 -60.84 -16.13 46.13
N ILE A 19 -59.95 -16.18 47.13
CA ILE A 19 -58.53 -15.81 46.95
C ILE A 19 -57.83 -16.84 46.05
N GLY A 20 -58.06 -18.14 46.27
CA GLY A 20 -57.51 -19.19 45.41
C GLY A 20 -57.97 -19.08 43.96
N LEU A 21 -59.27 -18.78 43.73
CA LEU A 21 -59.80 -18.59 42.38
C LEU A 21 -59.23 -17.32 41.71
N ALA A 22 -59.11 -16.21 42.45
CA ALA A 22 -58.54 -14.96 41.93
C ALA A 22 -57.06 -15.13 41.58
N VAL A 23 -56.28 -15.81 42.42
CA VAL A 23 -54.86 -16.10 42.15
C VAL A 23 -54.72 -17.03 40.94
N LEU A 24 -55.58 -18.04 40.79
CA LEU A 24 -55.57 -18.92 39.61
C LEU A 24 -55.94 -18.14 38.33
N LEU A 25 -56.95 -17.26 38.41
CA LEU A 25 -57.35 -16.41 37.27
C LEU A 25 -56.25 -15.46 36.86
N VAL A 26 -55.57 -14.81 37.81
CA VAL A 26 -54.40 -13.96 37.54
C VAL A 26 -53.23 -14.80 36.99
N ALA A 27 -52.96 -15.97 37.55
CA ALA A 27 -51.89 -16.86 37.09
C ALA A 27 -52.13 -17.42 35.69
N VAL A 28 -53.38 -17.52 35.23
CA VAL A 28 -53.73 -17.93 33.86
C VAL A 28 -53.80 -16.73 32.91
N LEU A 29 -54.30 -15.58 33.36
CA LEU A 29 -54.41 -14.37 32.52
C LEU A 29 -53.04 -13.76 32.20
N VAL A 30 -52.08 -13.78 33.13
CA VAL A 30 -50.74 -13.22 32.90
C VAL A 30 -49.99 -13.91 31.75
N PRO A 31 -49.90 -15.25 31.65
CA PRO A 31 -49.24 -15.90 30.52
C PRO A 31 -50.05 -15.77 29.22
N VAL A 32 -51.38 -15.73 29.26
CA VAL A 32 -52.22 -15.59 28.06
C VAL A 32 -52.13 -14.18 27.46
N ILE A 33 -52.19 -13.13 28.29
CA ILE A 33 -51.97 -11.75 27.84
C ILE A 33 -50.51 -11.57 27.39
N GLY A 34 -49.55 -12.18 28.08
CA GLY A 34 -48.16 -12.24 27.63
C GLY A 34 -48.01 -12.87 26.24
N LEU A 35 -48.75 -13.94 25.93
CA LEU A 35 -48.76 -14.60 24.62
C LEU A 35 -49.49 -13.80 23.53
N ILE A 36 -50.54 -13.05 23.87
CA ILE A 36 -51.29 -12.24 22.91
C ILE A 36 -50.54 -10.93 22.60
N VAL A 37 -49.95 -10.28 23.61
CA VAL A 37 -49.18 -9.03 23.44
C VAL A 37 -47.78 -9.31 22.85
N SER A 38 -47.22 -10.51 23.02
CA SER A 38 -45.92 -10.88 22.44
C SER A 38 -45.98 -11.39 21.01
N ARG A 39 -47.12 -11.29 20.31
CA ARG A 39 -47.15 -11.45 18.85
C ARG A 39 -46.46 -10.26 18.21
N ARG A 40 -45.12 -10.32 18.19
CA ARG A 40 -44.30 -9.44 17.35
C ARG A 40 -44.83 -9.57 15.92
N PRO A 41 -45.10 -8.47 15.21
CA PRO A 41 -45.34 -8.56 13.78
C PRO A 41 -44.17 -9.33 13.16
N PRO A 42 -44.42 -10.23 12.19
CA PRO A 42 -43.34 -10.95 11.53
C PRO A 42 -42.30 -9.92 11.09
N PRO A 43 -41.00 -10.15 11.38
CA PRO A 43 -39.96 -9.22 11.00
C PRO A 43 -40.14 -8.92 9.52
N ALA A 44 -40.26 -7.63 9.18
CA ALA A 44 -40.35 -7.20 7.80
C ALA A 44 -39.24 -7.90 7.03
N ALA A 45 -39.59 -8.51 5.89
CA ALA A 45 -38.62 -9.20 5.06
C ALA A 45 -37.41 -8.26 4.87
N PRO A 46 -36.18 -8.72 5.13
CA PRO A 46 -35.02 -7.87 4.95
C PRO A 46 -35.08 -7.31 3.53
N PRO A 47 -34.82 -6.01 3.32
CA PRO A 47 -34.79 -5.45 1.98
C PRO A 47 -33.86 -6.33 1.14
N PRO A 48 -34.22 -6.60 -0.13
CA PRO A 48 -33.36 -7.39 -1.00
C PRO A 48 -31.96 -6.81 -0.94
N ALA A 49 -30.97 -7.67 -0.71
CA ALA A 49 -29.59 -7.24 -0.69
C ALA A 49 -29.34 -6.44 -1.97
N PRO A 50 -28.79 -5.21 -1.90
CA PRO A 50 -28.51 -4.44 -3.09
C PRO A 50 -27.70 -5.34 -4.03
N GLU A 51 -28.13 -5.42 -5.29
CA GLU A 51 -27.41 -6.22 -6.26
C GLU A 51 -25.93 -5.83 -6.22
N PRO A 52 -25.00 -6.81 -6.29
CA PRO A 52 -23.58 -6.49 -6.32
C PRO A 52 -23.36 -5.48 -7.44
N ILE A 53 -22.70 -4.35 -7.13
CA ILE A 53 -22.42 -3.28 -8.08
C ILE A 53 -21.78 -3.91 -9.32
N ARG A 54 -22.57 -4.06 -10.39
CA ARG A 54 -22.13 -4.64 -11.66
C ARG A 54 -21.45 -3.57 -12.50
N SER A 55 -20.30 -3.09 -12.03
CA SER A 55 -19.17 -2.68 -12.87
C SER A 55 -18.09 -2.09 -11.98
N LEU A 56 -17.24 -2.94 -11.39
CA LEU A 56 -15.84 -2.60 -11.41
C LEU A 56 -15.39 -2.86 -12.84
N THR A 57 -15.41 -1.84 -13.69
CA THR A 57 -14.68 -1.91 -14.96
C THR A 57 -13.24 -2.17 -14.54
N ARG A 58 -12.79 -3.42 -14.66
CA ARG A 58 -11.39 -3.75 -14.42
C ARG A 58 -10.64 -3.04 -15.54
N ILE A 59 -10.02 -1.92 -15.18
CA ILE A 59 -9.11 -1.25 -16.10
C ILE A 59 -7.87 -2.11 -16.12
N ASP A 60 -7.71 -2.91 -17.18
CA ASP A 60 -6.48 -3.63 -17.44
C ASP A 60 -5.42 -2.61 -17.81
N SER A 61 -4.54 -2.32 -16.85
CA SER A 61 -3.36 -1.48 -17.06
C SER A 61 -2.12 -2.35 -16.93
N PRO A 62 -1.19 -2.32 -17.90
CA PRO A 62 0.04 -3.07 -17.78
C PRO A 62 0.83 -2.59 -16.55
N PRO A 63 1.42 -3.51 -15.78
CA PRO A 63 2.20 -3.16 -14.62
C PRO A 63 3.42 -2.34 -15.05
N ASN A 64 3.62 -1.19 -14.43
CA ASN A 64 4.74 -0.30 -14.74
C ASN A 64 5.96 -0.70 -13.91
N MET A 65 6.45 -1.90 -14.22
CA MET A 65 7.59 -2.58 -13.62
C MET A 65 8.30 -3.43 -14.68
N LEU A 66 9.58 -3.67 -14.48
CA LEU A 66 10.35 -4.61 -15.27
C LEU A 66 10.42 -5.97 -14.57
N ARG A 67 10.07 -7.04 -15.27
CA ARG A 67 10.39 -8.40 -14.82
C ARG A 67 11.69 -8.82 -15.48
N VAL A 68 12.63 -9.29 -14.66
CA VAL A 68 13.92 -9.79 -15.14
C VAL A 68 13.99 -11.29 -15.01
N THR A 69 14.85 -11.93 -15.80
CA THR A 69 15.08 -13.36 -15.72
C THR A 69 16.32 -13.61 -14.87
N PRO A 70 16.22 -14.27 -13.70
CA PRO A 70 17.38 -14.57 -12.88
C PRO A 70 18.12 -15.80 -13.40
N VAL A 71 19.43 -15.84 -13.13
CA VAL A 71 20.20 -17.09 -13.19
C VAL A 71 20.14 -17.75 -11.81
N THR A 72 19.56 -18.95 -11.74
CA THR A 72 19.38 -19.67 -10.47
C THR A 72 20.29 -20.90 -10.38
N LYS A 73 21.04 -21.02 -9.29
CA LYS A 73 21.90 -22.18 -9.00
C LYS A 73 22.03 -22.40 -7.50
N GLY A 74 21.78 -23.63 -7.04
CA GLY A 74 22.03 -24.03 -5.65
C GLY A 74 21.25 -23.24 -4.60
N GLY A 75 20.00 -22.86 -4.87
CA GLY A 75 19.16 -22.08 -3.95
C GLY A 75 19.43 -20.58 -3.96
N GLU A 76 20.40 -20.11 -4.74
CA GLU A 76 20.70 -18.70 -4.97
C GLU A 76 20.25 -18.28 -6.37
N ALA A 77 19.82 -17.03 -6.50
CA ALA A 77 19.49 -16.38 -7.75
C ALA A 77 20.36 -15.14 -7.93
N VAL A 78 20.71 -14.85 -9.18
CA VAL A 78 21.47 -13.65 -9.56
C VAL A 78 20.69 -12.92 -10.64
N VAL A 79 20.52 -11.61 -10.47
CA VAL A 79 19.99 -10.70 -11.49
C VAL A 79 20.96 -9.56 -11.72
N ASP A 80 21.20 -9.21 -12.97
CA ASP A 80 21.90 -7.99 -13.31
C ASP A 80 20.90 -6.84 -13.40
N VAL A 81 21.27 -5.69 -12.84
CA VAL A 81 20.40 -4.52 -12.72
C VAL A 81 21.09 -3.25 -13.18
N VAL A 82 20.29 -2.30 -13.66
CA VAL A 82 20.75 -0.93 -13.98
C VAL A 82 19.96 0.06 -13.13
N PHE A 83 20.67 0.89 -12.37
CA PHE A 83 20.07 1.94 -11.56
C PHE A 83 19.64 3.13 -12.43
N PRO A 84 18.73 3.99 -11.94
CA PRO A 84 18.26 5.15 -12.70
C PRO A 84 19.35 6.17 -13.10
N ASP A 85 20.53 6.11 -12.52
CA ASP A 85 21.69 6.93 -12.88
C ASP A 85 22.66 6.23 -13.85
N GLY A 86 22.29 5.04 -14.36
CA GLY A 86 23.06 4.27 -15.33
C GLY A 86 24.07 3.29 -14.73
N ARG A 87 24.32 3.32 -13.41
CA ARG A 87 25.24 2.36 -12.79
C ARG A 87 24.69 0.95 -12.86
N ARG A 88 25.56 0.00 -13.19
CA ARG A 88 25.22 -1.43 -13.32
C ARG A 88 25.69 -2.20 -12.09
N ALA A 89 24.89 -3.18 -11.67
CA ALA A 89 25.26 -4.05 -10.57
C ALA A 89 24.74 -5.47 -10.80
N SER A 90 25.37 -6.44 -10.15
CA SER A 90 24.85 -7.79 -10.00
C SER A 90 24.27 -7.96 -8.59
N VAL A 91 23.05 -8.47 -8.51
CA VAL A 91 22.33 -8.69 -7.25
C VAL A 91 22.18 -10.20 -7.05
N ARG A 92 22.89 -10.72 -6.06
CA ARG A 92 22.76 -12.12 -5.61
C ARG A 92 21.84 -12.20 -4.41
N TYR A 93 20.92 -13.15 -4.40
CA TYR A 93 19.93 -13.31 -3.34
C TYR A 93 19.42 -14.75 -3.23
N PRO A 94 18.90 -15.17 -2.05
CA PRO A 94 18.23 -16.45 -1.90
C PRO A 94 17.04 -16.56 -2.87
N ALA A 95 16.99 -17.61 -3.69
CA ALA A 95 15.99 -17.77 -4.74
C ALA A 95 14.54 -17.73 -4.21
N ALA A 96 14.33 -18.16 -2.96
CA ALA A 96 13.03 -18.11 -2.28
C ALA A 96 12.45 -16.69 -2.11
N LEU A 97 13.27 -15.64 -2.21
CA LEU A 97 12.79 -14.26 -2.16
C LEU A 97 12.12 -13.81 -3.47
N ASP A 98 12.36 -14.51 -4.58
CA ASP A 98 11.79 -14.22 -5.91
C ASP A 98 11.79 -12.73 -6.31
N LEU A 99 12.91 -12.03 -6.08
CA LEU A 99 13.01 -10.60 -6.42
C LEU A 99 12.69 -10.33 -7.89
N ALA A 100 13.13 -11.22 -8.77
CA ALA A 100 12.87 -11.15 -10.21
C ALA A 100 11.36 -11.22 -10.55
N GLY A 101 10.62 -12.16 -9.95
CA GLY A 101 9.18 -12.30 -10.13
C GLY A 101 8.36 -11.16 -9.51
N MET A 102 8.88 -10.52 -8.46
CA MET A 102 8.27 -9.32 -7.85
C MET A 102 8.27 -8.11 -8.79
N GLY A 103 9.17 -8.08 -9.77
CA GLY A 103 9.38 -6.95 -10.68
C GLY A 103 10.08 -5.77 -10.01
N VAL A 104 10.86 -5.03 -10.79
CA VAL A 104 11.68 -3.89 -10.36
C VAL A 104 11.14 -2.58 -10.92
N ARG A 105 11.23 -1.51 -10.13
CA ARG A 105 10.84 -0.15 -10.50
C ARG A 105 11.92 0.87 -10.13
N PRO A 106 12.11 1.90 -10.96
CA PRO A 106 13.03 2.99 -10.66
C PRO A 106 12.42 3.99 -9.67
N PHE A 107 13.28 4.54 -8.83
CA PHE A 107 13.03 5.77 -8.08
C PHE A 107 14.23 6.70 -8.24
N GLN A 108 13.97 7.99 -8.40
CA GLN A 108 15.03 9.00 -8.48
C GLN A 108 14.55 10.30 -7.84
N GLY A 109 15.34 10.83 -6.91
CA GLY A 109 15.20 12.21 -6.45
C GLY A 109 15.85 13.20 -7.42
N MET A 110 15.40 14.44 -7.42
CA MET A 110 15.98 15.52 -8.22
C MET A 110 15.79 16.86 -7.53
N TRP A 111 16.64 17.81 -7.91
CA TRP A 111 16.62 19.19 -7.48
C TRP A 111 16.32 20.09 -8.67
N ILE A 112 15.33 20.96 -8.50
CA ILE A 112 14.84 21.87 -9.53
C ILE A 112 14.98 23.27 -8.96
N ASP A 113 16.04 23.97 -9.33
CA ASP A 113 16.43 25.26 -8.72
C ASP A 113 16.47 25.20 -7.18
N GLY A 114 17.07 24.14 -6.63
CA GLY A 114 17.17 23.91 -5.19
C GLY A 114 15.91 23.33 -4.53
N ILE A 115 14.82 23.14 -5.28
CA ILE A 115 13.61 22.49 -4.78
C ILE A 115 13.67 20.99 -5.02
N TYR A 116 13.60 20.20 -3.94
CA TYR A 116 13.55 18.75 -4.03
C TYR A 116 12.20 18.24 -4.57
N ARG A 117 12.27 17.33 -5.53
CA ARG A 117 11.15 16.51 -6.02
C ARG A 117 11.64 15.09 -6.26
N GLN A 118 10.71 14.15 -6.32
CA GLN A 118 11.01 12.77 -6.66
C GLN A 118 10.18 12.34 -7.86
N VAL A 119 10.75 11.45 -8.66
CA VAL A 119 10.07 10.79 -9.75
C VAL A 119 10.08 9.28 -9.52
N THR A 120 8.92 8.65 -9.67
CA THR A 120 8.74 7.22 -9.43
C THR A 120 7.87 6.60 -10.51
N ALA A 121 8.01 5.29 -10.72
CA ALA A 121 7.08 4.53 -11.54
C ALA A 121 5.82 4.18 -10.70
N PRO A 122 4.63 4.75 -11.01
CA PRO A 122 3.39 4.34 -10.34
C PRO A 122 3.15 2.84 -10.50
N TYR A 123 2.47 2.20 -9.56
CA TYR A 123 2.28 0.74 -9.56
C TYR A 123 1.48 0.27 -10.76
N ASN A 124 0.39 0.98 -11.06
CA ASN A 124 -0.51 0.63 -12.15
C ASN A 124 -0.22 1.45 -13.42
N GLY A 125 0.96 2.06 -13.52
CA GLY A 125 1.33 2.90 -14.65
C GLY A 125 0.51 4.18 -14.71
N GLU A 126 0.22 4.64 -15.93
CA GLU A 126 -0.46 5.91 -16.15
C GLU A 126 -1.87 5.98 -15.52
N ILE A 127 -2.56 4.85 -15.39
CA ILE A 127 -3.93 4.84 -14.82
C ILE A 127 -3.98 5.35 -13.36
N GLU A 128 -2.89 5.14 -12.60
CA GLU A 128 -2.77 5.66 -11.23
C GLU A 128 -2.71 7.19 -11.20
N ILE A 129 -2.51 7.84 -12.35
CA ILE A 129 -2.53 9.29 -12.49
C ILE A 129 -3.81 9.72 -13.21
N THR A 130 -4.15 9.08 -14.34
CA THR A 130 -5.21 9.54 -15.24
C THR A 130 -6.64 9.32 -14.74
N GLN A 131 -6.88 8.49 -13.72
CA GLN A 131 -8.23 8.39 -13.12
C GLN A 131 -8.70 9.70 -12.44
N GLY A 132 -7.81 10.69 -12.28
CA GLY A 132 -8.13 11.98 -11.67
C GLY A 132 -8.92 12.97 -12.55
N GLY A 133 -9.17 12.64 -13.82
CA GLY A 133 -9.85 13.52 -14.78
C GLY A 133 -9.01 13.72 -16.04
N GLU A 134 -9.23 14.79 -16.78
CA GLU A 134 -8.46 15.12 -18.00
C GLU A 134 -7.11 15.81 -17.66
N PRO A 135 -6.11 15.75 -18.55
CA PRO A 135 -4.87 16.48 -18.35
C PRO A 135 -5.13 17.99 -18.34
N ILE A 136 -4.44 18.70 -17.45
CA ILE A 136 -4.50 20.16 -17.33
C ILE A 136 -3.74 20.82 -18.50
N ARG A 137 -2.58 20.25 -18.86
CA ARG A 137 -1.67 20.82 -19.85
C ARG A 137 -0.66 19.81 -20.36
N GLU A 138 -0.27 19.95 -21.62
CA GLU A 138 0.90 19.31 -22.18
C GLU A 138 2.11 20.26 -22.13
N TYR A 139 3.23 19.81 -21.58
CA TYR A 139 4.48 20.59 -21.53
C TYR A 139 5.48 20.18 -22.63
N ALA A 140 5.39 18.93 -23.08
CA ALA A 140 6.16 18.34 -24.16
C ALA A 140 5.39 17.11 -24.69
N PRO A 141 5.74 16.56 -25.87
CA PRO A 141 5.05 15.39 -26.43
C PRO A 141 4.99 14.17 -25.49
N ASN A 142 5.92 14.07 -24.55
CA ASN A 142 6.01 12.99 -23.59
C ASN A 142 5.76 13.44 -22.14
N VAL A 143 5.26 14.66 -21.91
CA VAL A 143 5.05 15.22 -20.56
C VAL A 143 3.72 15.94 -20.45
N THR A 144 2.85 15.40 -19.58
CA THR A 144 1.51 15.92 -19.30
C THR A 144 1.38 16.28 -17.82
N LEU A 145 0.64 17.35 -17.53
CA LEU A 145 0.31 17.79 -16.18
C LEU A 145 -1.11 17.35 -15.86
N TRP A 146 -1.28 16.69 -14.72
CA TRP A 146 -2.57 16.14 -14.28
C TRP A 146 -2.99 16.74 -12.93
N PRO A 147 -4.30 16.83 -12.68
CA PRO A 147 -4.78 17.09 -11.34
C PRO A 147 -4.36 15.94 -10.42
N GLN A 148 -4.23 16.22 -9.14
CA GLN A 148 -4.08 15.15 -8.16
C GLN A 148 -5.36 14.32 -8.05
N GLN A 149 -5.19 13.01 -7.85
CA GLN A 149 -6.34 12.12 -7.63
C GLN A 149 -7.04 12.41 -6.30
N ALA A 150 -8.36 12.44 -6.34
CA ALA A 150 -9.19 12.53 -5.13
C ALA A 150 -8.86 11.37 -4.17
N GLY A 151 -8.68 11.68 -2.88
CA GLY A 151 -8.38 10.68 -1.84
C GLY A 151 -6.89 10.33 -1.65
N SER A 152 -5.97 10.89 -2.44
CA SER A 152 -4.53 10.64 -2.30
C SER A 152 -3.83 11.40 -1.15
N GLY A 153 -4.59 12.14 -0.33
CA GLY A 153 -4.14 12.64 0.98
C GLY A 153 -3.20 13.85 0.98
N GLY A 154 -2.95 14.49 -0.16
CA GLY A 154 -2.16 15.73 -0.23
C GLY A 154 -2.77 16.79 -1.15
N ARG A 155 -2.11 17.95 -1.28
CA ARG A 155 -2.40 18.98 -2.29
C ARG A 155 -1.25 19.01 -3.30
N GLY A 156 -1.56 19.11 -4.60
CA GLY A 156 -0.54 19.19 -5.64
C GLY A 156 -1.05 18.86 -7.04
N GLN A 157 -0.11 18.79 -7.98
CA GLN A 157 -0.30 18.33 -9.35
C GLN A 157 0.72 17.24 -9.66
N VAL A 158 0.50 16.46 -10.72
CA VAL A 158 1.43 15.41 -11.13
C VAL A 158 1.90 15.67 -12.54
N LEU A 159 3.23 15.72 -12.74
CA LEU A 159 3.79 15.61 -14.08
C LEU A 159 3.98 14.13 -14.41
N LEU A 160 3.32 13.67 -15.47
CA LEU A 160 3.44 12.32 -16.00
C LEU A 160 4.34 12.34 -17.22
N PHE A 161 5.42 11.56 -17.15
CA PHE A 161 6.41 11.40 -18.21
C PHE A 161 6.26 10.04 -18.88
N ALA A 162 6.44 10.00 -20.19
CA ALA A 162 6.57 8.78 -20.97
C ALA A 162 8.02 8.62 -21.48
N PHE A 163 8.65 7.50 -21.16
CA PHE A 163 9.98 7.11 -21.65
C PHE A 163 9.95 5.65 -22.08
N GLY A 164 9.80 5.38 -23.38
CA GLY A 164 9.54 4.03 -23.88
C GLY A 164 8.30 3.44 -23.21
N LYS A 165 8.44 2.24 -22.62
CA LYS A 165 7.35 1.61 -21.87
C LYS A 165 7.09 2.22 -20.50
N TRP A 166 8.04 2.99 -19.97
CA TRP A 166 7.96 3.53 -18.62
C TRP A 166 7.02 4.73 -18.54
N ARG A 167 6.27 4.77 -17.44
CA ARG A 167 5.50 5.93 -17.00
C ARG A 167 6.05 6.42 -15.68
N LEU A 168 6.50 7.66 -15.64
CA LEU A 168 7.12 8.23 -14.46
C LEU A 168 6.26 9.39 -13.95
N ALA A 169 5.96 9.40 -12.64
CA ALA A 169 5.19 10.43 -11.99
C ALA A 169 6.10 11.27 -11.09
N LEU A 170 6.14 12.58 -11.36
CA LEU A 170 6.70 13.57 -10.45
C LEU A 170 5.53 14.22 -9.69
N TYR A 171 5.48 13.95 -8.39
CA TYR A 171 4.48 14.52 -7.50
C TYR A 171 4.90 15.93 -7.08
N ASP A 172 4.22 16.94 -7.64
CA ASP A 172 4.48 18.35 -7.34
C ASP A 172 3.63 18.81 -6.15
N MET A 173 4.14 18.53 -4.95
CA MET A 173 3.44 18.75 -3.67
C MET A 173 3.93 20.01 -2.95
N GLY A 174 3.14 20.50 -1.99
CA GLY A 174 3.51 21.66 -1.14
C GLY A 174 3.28 22.98 -1.85
N ASP A 175 4.27 23.89 -1.80
CA ASP A 175 4.21 25.20 -2.50
C ASP A 175 4.18 25.06 -4.04
N GLY A 176 4.39 23.84 -4.55
CA GLY A 176 4.39 23.54 -5.98
C GLY A 176 5.66 24.06 -6.69
N LEU A 177 5.88 23.59 -7.92
CA LEU A 177 6.82 24.16 -8.86
C LEU A 177 6.13 25.29 -9.62
N THR A 178 6.90 26.32 -9.98
CA THR A 178 6.40 27.35 -10.90
C THR A 178 6.20 26.79 -12.30
N PHE A 179 5.51 27.54 -13.17
CA PHE A 179 5.36 27.17 -14.57
C PHE A 179 6.73 26.96 -15.26
N GLU A 180 7.68 27.88 -15.05
CA GLU A 180 9.02 27.80 -15.65
C GLU A 180 9.81 26.60 -15.12
N GLN A 181 9.70 26.29 -13.83
CA GLN A 181 10.33 25.10 -13.26
C GLN A 181 9.76 23.81 -13.86
N ARG A 182 8.43 23.71 -14.01
CA ARG A 182 7.79 22.56 -14.67
C ARG A 182 8.23 22.42 -16.13
N LEU A 183 8.32 23.55 -16.85
CA LEU A 183 8.81 23.58 -18.22
C LEU A 183 10.28 23.16 -18.31
N ALA A 184 11.11 23.58 -17.34
CA ALA A 184 12.50 23.17 -17.25
C ALA A 184 12.62 21.66 -17.03
N VAL A 185 11.83 21.07 -16.12
CA VAL A 185 11.78 19.61 -15.93
C VAL A 185 11.36 18.91 -17.21
N ALA A 186 10.26 19.34 -17.84
CA ALA A 186 9.76 18.72 -19.07
C ALA A 186 10.80 18.73 -20.22
N ARG A 187 11.63 19.78 -20.28
CA ARG A 187 12.67 19.92 -21.31
C ARG A 187 13.99 19.26 -20.97
N ARG A 188 14.35 19.15 -19.68
CA ARG A 188 15.70 18.75 -19.26
C ARG A 188 15.76 17.35 -18.66
N LEU A 189 14.66 16.82 -18.13
CA LEU A 189 14.60 15.43 -17.71
C LEU A 189 14.50 14.54 -18.95
N ARG A 190 15.48 13.66 -19.13
CA ARG A 190 15.52 12.66 -20.19
C ARG A 190 15.50 11.27 -19.58
N GLY A 191 14.95 10.33 -20.33
CA GLY A 191 14.91 8.93 -19.98
C GLY A 191 15.22 8.08 -21.19
N GLU A 192 16.11 7.12 -21.02
CA GLU A 192 16.50 6.15 -22.04
C GLU A 192 16.25 4.74 -21.49
N GLU A 193 15.58 3.91 -22.28
CA GLU A 193 15.38 2.50 -21.96
C GLU A 193 16.58 1.71 -22.46
N THR A 194 17.25 0.98 -21.58
CA THR A 194 18.35 0.09 -21.94
C THR A 194 17.83 -1.08 -22.77
N GLU A 195 18.71 -1.83 -23.46
CA GLU A 195 18.34 -3.07 -24.15
C GLU A 195 17.64 -4.08 -23.22
N ASP A 196 18.08 -4.16 -21.96
CA ASP A 196 17.48 -5.03 -20.93
C ASP A 196 16.18 -4.46 -20.33
N GLY A 197 15.71 -3.31 -20.83
CA GLY A 197 14.45 -2.69 -20.44
C GLY A 197 14.46 -1.84 -19.17
N TYR A 198 15.63 -1.57 -18.57
CA TYR A 198 15.78 -0.64 -17.45
C TYR A 198 15.66 0.81 -17.91
N LEU A 199 15.24 1.71 -17.02
CA LEU A 199 15.18 3.13 -17.31
C LEU A 199 16.39 3.85 -16.69
N VAL A 200 17.18 4.52 -17.53
CA VAL A 200 18.24 5.43 -17.13
C VAL A 200 17.76 6.86 -17.34
N LEU A 201 17.97 7.70 -16.34
CA LEU A 201 17.54 9.10 -16.31
C LEU A 201 18.76 10.02 -16.36
N SER A 202 18.59 11.14 -17.03
CA SER A 202 19.54 12.25 -16.97
C SER A 202 18.80 13.58 -16.83
N GLY A 203 19.46 14.53 -16.17
CA GLY A 203 19.02 15.91 -16.02
C GLY A 203 20.08 16.87 -16.53
N GLY A 204 19.74 18.15 -16.66
CA GLY A 204 20.69 19.17 -17.02
C GLY A 204 20.20 20.58 -16.70
N GLY A 205 21.16 21.50 -16.54
CA GLY A 205 20.89 22.89 -16.17
C GLY A 205 20.19 22.97 -14.81
N PRO A 206 18.98 23.54 -14.72
CA PRO A 206 18.26 23.71 -13.46
C PRO A 206 17.75 22.41 -12.84
N VAL A 207 17.79 21.29 -13.58
CA VAL A 207 17.31 19.98 -13.14
C VAL A 207 18.50 19.06 -12.90
N ARG A 208 18.85 18.87 -11.62
CA ARG A 208 19.95 17.98 -11.20
C ARG A 208 19.37 16.73 -10.55
N LEU A 209 19.74 15.54 -11.03
CA LEU A 209 19.38 14.29 -10.36
C LEU A 209 20.15 14.15 -9.04
N ALA A 210 19.47 13.64 -8.02
CA ALA A 210 20.10 13.35 -6.74
C ALA A 210 21.13 12.23 -6.86
N GLU A 211 22.27 12.43 -6.22
CA GLU A 211 23.42 11.53 -6.30
C GLU A 211 23.34 10.38 -5.26
N PRO A 212 24.15 9.32 -5.42
CA PRO A 212 24.22 8.24 -4.46
C PRO A 212 24.60 8.74 -3.05
N GLY A 213 23.82 8.34 -2.05
CA GLY A 213 23.98 8.79 -0.67
C GLY A 213 23.54 10.23 -0.38
N GLU A 214 23.08 10.98 -1.38
CA GLU A 214 22.46 12.29 -1.15
C GLU A 214 21.17 12.13 -0.35
N LYS A 215 20.92 13.09 0.56
CA LYS A 215 19.77 13.07 1.47
C LYS A 215 18.92 14.32 1.35
N ALA A 216 17.60 14.17 1.45
CA ALA A 216 16.68 15.28 1.66
C ALA A 216 15.87 15.01 2.93
N ARG A 217 15.87 15.95 3.88
CA ARG A 217 15.19 15.81 5.19
C ARG A 217 15.60 14.53 5.95
N GLY A 218 16.87 14.13 5.80
CA GLY A 218 17.42 12.93 6.46
C GLY A 218 17.20 11.60 5.71
N GLU A 219 16.33 11.59 4.69
CA GLU A 219 16.03 10.40 3.88
C GLU A 219 16.96 10.29 2.68
N PRO A 220 17.38 9.08 2.27
CA PRO A 220 18.16 8.90 1.04
C PRO A 220 17.29 9.15 -0.19
N VAL A 221 17.78 9.99 -1.11
CA VAL A 221 17.01 10.46 -2.28
C VAL A 221 17.70 10.21 -3.61
N GLY A 222 18.89 9.61 -3.60
CA GLY A 222 19.59 9.18 -4.81
C GLY A 222 18.82 8.12 -5.63
N PRO A 223 19.47 7.57 -6.66
CA PRO A 223 18.89 6.51 -7.50
C PRO A 223 18.54 5.28 -6.67
N GLN A 224 17.38 4.65 -6.89
CA GLN A 224 17.00 3.43 -6.19
C GLN A 224 16.29 2.45 -7.13
N LEU A 225 16.39 1.18 -6.77
CA LEU A 225 15.60 0.11 -7.38
C LEU A 225 14.68 -0.52 -6.33
N TRP A 226 13.40 -0.58 -6.66
CA TRP A 226 12.36 -1.09 -5.80
C TRP A 226 11.77 -2.37 -6.36
N PHE A 227 11.94 -3.48 -5.66
CA PHE A 227 11.35 -4.77 -5.99
C PHE A 227 10.01 -4.94 -5.27
N GLY A 228 8.93 -5.24 -6.02
CA GLY A 228 7.59 -5.44 -5.48
C GLY A 228 6.90 -4.16 -4.98
N GLY A 229 6.10 -4.29 -3.91
CA GLY A 229 5.32 -3.21 -3.28
C GLY A 229 3.80 -3.36 -3.38
N GLY A 230 3.05 -2.25 -3.30
CA GLY A 230 1.59 -2.23 -3.54
C GLY A 230 0.74 -2.89 -2.44
N GLY A 231 1.34 -3.20 -1.29
CA GLY A 231 0.70 -3.92 -0.19
C GLY A 231 1.33 -5.29 0.12
N ARG A 232 2.35 -5.72 -0.61
CA ARG A 232 3.12 -6.95 -0.34
C ARG A 232 4.50 -6.65 0.24
N ALA A 233 5.35 -7.68 0.33
CA ALA A 233 6.76 -7.51 0.62
C ALA A 233 7.43 -6.60 -0.42
N MET A 234 8.45 -5.88 0.01
CA MET A 234 9.19 -4.94 -0.84
C MET A 234 10.64 -4.88 -0.39
N VAL A 235 11.55 -4.83 -1.37
CA VAL A 235 12.98 -4.59 -1.14
C VAL A 235 13.37 -3.35 -1.92
N ALA A 236 14.08 -2.41 -1.28
CA ALA A 236 14.74 -1.31 -1.95
C ALA A 236 16.26 -1.49 -1.88
N LEU A 237 16.90 -1.34 -3.03
CA LEU A 237 18.36 -1.22 -3.15
C LEU A 237 18.67 0.27 -3.31
N VAL A 238 19.39 0.83 -2.34
CA VAL A 238 19.67 2.27 -2.24
C VAL A 238 21.20 2.46 -2.18
N PRO A 239 21.86 2.80 -3.30
CA PRO A 239 23.28 3.11 -3.31
C PRO A 239 23.58 4.30 -2.40
N THR A 240 24.32 4.03 -1.33
CA THR A 240 24.67 4.96 -0.26
C THR A 240 26.11 4.64 0.16
N PRO A 241 27.13 5.23 -0.50
CA PRO A 241 28.55 4.88 -0.32
C PRO A 241 29.07 4.94 1.12
N HIS A 242 28.37 5.62 2.02
CA HIS A 242 28.72 5.77 3.43
C HIS A 242 27.59 5.35 4.38
N CYS A 243 26.73 4.41 3.98
CA CYS A 243 25.69 3.94 4.88
C CYS A 243 26.27 3.25 6.13
N GLY A 244 25.58 3.41 7.25
CA GLY A 244 25.88 2.80 8.53
C GLY A 244 24.63 2.21 9.17
N LYS A 245 24.82 1.53 10.30
CA LYS A 245 23.72 0.85 11.04
C LYS A 245 22.64 1.80 11.55
N LYS A 246 22.96 3.09 11.70
CA LYS A 246 22.06 4.13 12.24
C LYS A 246 21.30 4.89 11.17
N ASP A 247 21.55 4.64 9.88
CA ASP A 247 20.81 5.34 8.83
C ASP A 247 19.33 4.96 8.86
N PRO A 248 18.43 5.95 8.66
CA PRO A 248 17.00 5.71 8.65
C PRO A 248 16.63 4.76 7.51
N VAL A 249 15.58 3.97 7.73
CA VAL A 249 14.98 3.15 6.69
C VAL A 249 14.21 4.10 5.76
N PRO A 250 14.43 4.04 4.43
CA PRO A 250 13.74 4.89 3.47
C PRO A 250 12.23 4.92 3.72
N PHE A 251 11.63 6.11 3.73
CA PHE A 251 10.20 6.30 3.99
C PHE A 251 9.28 5.39 3.14
N VAL A 252 9.65 5.08 1.89
CA VAL A 252 8.85 4.18 1.05
C VAL A 252 8.68 2.77 1.66
N ILE A 253 9.65 2.32 2.46
CA ILE A 253 9.65 1.01 3.12
C ILE A 253 8.95 1.09 4.49
N SER A 254 9.16 2.17 5.25
CA SER A 254 8.64 2.32 6.62
C SER A 254 7.25 2.98 6.70
N GLY A 255 6.86 3.78 5.69
CA GLY A 255 5.77 4.75 5.72
C GLY A 255 4.33 4.21 5.73
N ARG A 256 4.11 2.95 6.10
CA ARG A 256 2.77 2.33 6.14
C ARG A 256 2.48 1.55 7.42
N GLY A 257 3.21 1.85 8.50
CA GLY A 257 3.06 1.16 9.79
C GLY A 257 3.48 -0.31 9.76
N ARG A 258 4.17 -0.74 8.69
CA ARG A 258 4.65 -2.11 8.53
C ARG A 258 6.03 -2.24 9.13
N PRO A 259 6.35 -3.39 9.76
CA PRO A 259 7.70 -3.67 10.18
C PRO A 259 8.66 -3.54 9.00
N ALA A 260 9.70 -2.76 9.20
CA ALA A 260 10.68 -2.40 8.20
C ALA A 260 12.07 -2.41 8.83
N ARG A 261 13.06 -2.86 8.08
CA ARG A 261 14.46 -2.93 8.52
C ARG A 261 15.38 -2.64 7.35
N ALA A 262 16.60 -2.20 7.65
CA ALA A 262 17.63 -2.01 6.65
C ALA A 262 18.99 -2.52 7.15
N VAL A 263 19.87 -2.87 6.21
CA VAL A 263 21.28 -3.16 6.46
C VAL A 263 22.13 -2.47 5.41
N CYS A 264 23.26 -1.93 5.81
CA CYS A 264 24.27 -1.43 4.86
C CYS A 264 25.25 -2.54 4.49
N ARG A 265 25.50 -2.72 3.19
CA ARG A 265 26.47 -3.69 2.69
C ARG A 265 27.03 -3.24 1.34
N GLY A 266 28.36 -3.15 1.23
CA GLY A 266 29.03 -2.82 -0.03
C GLY A 266 28.60 -1.46 -0.61
N GLY A 267 28.40 -0.46 0.24
CA GLY A 267 27.94 0.87 -0.20
C GLY A 267 26.48 0.91 -0.68
N VAL A 268 25.67 -0.11 -0.36
CA VAL A 268 24.24 -0.15 -0.66
C VAL A 268 23.46 -0.40 0.63
N GLN A 269 22.48 0.44 0.90
CA GLN A 269 21.48 0.19 1.92
C GLN A 269 20.40 -0.71 1.31
N ILE A 270 20.29 -1.94 1.85
CA ILE A 270 19.25 -2.90 1.53
C ILE A 270 18.14 -2.70 2.55
N ALA A 271 17.02 -2.14 2.13
CA ALA A 271 15.86 -1.90 2.97
C ALA A 271 14.70 -2.82 2.60
N VAL A 272 14.00 -3.36 3.58
CA VAL A 272 12.96 -4.38 3.37
C VAL A 272 11.76 -4.18 4.30
N THR A 273 10.57 -4.45 3.75
CA THR A 273 9.33 -4.64 4.51
C THR A 273 8.64 -5.92 4.03
N GLY A 274 7.88 -6.57 4.91
CA GLY A 274 7.26 -7.88 4.68
C GLY A 274 7.19 -8.70 5.97
N PRO A 275 6.81 -9.98 5.90
CA PRO A 275 6.88 -10.92 7.03
C PRO A 275 8.28 -11.03 7.65
N ASP A 276 8.38 -11.44 8.92
CA ASP A 276 9.63 -11.44 9.69
C ASP A 276 10.72 -12.33 9.09
N ASP A 277 10.36 -13.54 8.69
CA ASP A 277 11.22 -14.51 8.01
C ASP A 277 11.75 -13.96 6.67
N TYR A 278 10.87 -13.34 5.88
CA TYR A 278 11.24 -12.69 4.63
C TYR A 278 12.25 -11.56 4.86
N ARG A 279 12.02 -10.70 5.87
CA ARG A 279 12.95 -9.60 6.20
C ARG A 279 14.32 -10.15 6.63
N GLU A 280 14.35 -11.16 7.50
CA GLU A 280 15.61 -11.76 7.96
C GLU A 280 16.38 -12.40 6.80
N GLN A 281 15.70 -13.14 5.93
CA GLN A 281 16.30 -13.76 4.75
C GLN A 281 16.85 -12.71 3.78
N ALA A 282 16.10 -11.64 3.50
CA ALA A 282 16.54 -10.56 2.64
C ALA A 282 17.79 -9.85 3.19
N LEU A 283 17.79 -9.45 4.46
CA LEU A 283 18.91 -8.72 5.07
C LEU A 283 20.17 -9.59 5.16
N ARG A 284 20.02 -10.90 5.41
CA ARG A 284 21.15 -11.84 5.49
C ARG A 284 21.66 -12.27 4.12
N GLY A 285 20.78 -12.43 3.14
CA GLY A 285 21.09 -13.08 1.86
C GLY A 285 21.44 -12.14 0.73
N ILE A 286 20.83 -10.95 0.63
CA ILE A 286 21.02 -10.06 -0.52
C ILE A 286 22.44 -9.49 -0.55
N ARG A 287 23.12 -9.58 -1.70
CA ARG A 287 24.44 -8.99 -1.96
C ARG A 287 24.35 -8.19 -3.25
N VAL A 288 24.92 -6.99 -3.25
CA VAL A 288 25.01 -6.13 -4.44
C VAL A 288 26.48 -5.88 -4.72
N THR A 289 26.87 -6.06 -5.98
CA THR A 289 28.23 -5.81 -6.48
C THR A 289 28.12 -4.94 -7.72
N PHE A 290 28.63 -3.71 -7.65
CA PHE A 290 28.69 -2.83 -8.82
C PHE A 290 29.67 -3.38 -9.86
N LYS A 291 29.36 -3.18 -11.13
CA LYS A 291 30.25 -3.47 -12.26
C LYS A 291 31.08 -2.21 -12.54
N ASP A 292 32.36 -2.41 -12.81
CA ASP A 292 33.28 -1.36 -13.24
C ASP A 292 32.92 -0.84 -14.65
#